data_AF-A0A939QZ95-F1
#
_entry.id   AF-A0A939QZ95-F1
#
_cell.length_a   1.000
_cell.length_b   1.000
_cell.length_c   1.000
_cell.angle_alpha   90.00
_cell.angle_beta   90.00
_cell.angle_gamma   90.00
#
_symmetry.space_group_name_H-M   'P 1'
#
loop_
_entity.id
_entity.type
_entity.pdbx_description
1 polymer ?
#
loop_
_entity_poly.entity_id
_entity_poly.type
_entity_poly.pdbx_seq_one_letter_code
_entity_poly.pdbx_strand_id
1 'polypeptide(L)'
;MRTEDEVRDDSKIILGFDQTEPNIQQGTGQITTFNRLGFKGINDKPDGWYFPKGKNEIAIVLETKSEAEDLQVDKWVDELRKNITIAKKKYS
;
A
#
# COMPACT_ATOMS: atom_id res chain seq x y z
N MET A 1 13.92 7.82 -16.67
CA MET A 1 13.19 8.26 -15.47
C MET A 1 11.86 7.55 -15.49
N ARG A 2 11.66 6.62 -14.57
CA ARG A 2 10.43 5.82 -14.47
C ARG A 2 9.29 6.69 -13.93
N THR A 3 8.11 6.51 -14.51
CA THR A 3 6.82 7.02 -14.02
C THR A 3 6.46 6.34 -12.69
N GLU A 4 5.50 6.91 -11.95
CA GLU A 4 5.00 6.30 -10.72
C GLU A 4 4.43 4.89 -10.97
N ASP A 5 3.71 4.70 -12.09
CA ASP A 5 3.17 3.40 -12.47
C ASP A 5 4.27 2.35 -12.71
N GLU A 6 5.34 2.73 -13.44
CA GLU A 6 6.49 1.84 -13.66
C GLU A 6 7.23 1.50 -12.35
N VAL A 7 7.41 2.49 -11.46
CA VAL A 7 8.02 2.27 -10.14
C VAL A 7 7.17 1.33 -9.28
N ARG A 8 5.83 1.48 -9.33
CA ARG A 8 4.90 0.61 -8.61
C ARG A 8 4.92 -0.82 -9.14
N ASP A 9 4.92 -1.00 -10.45
CA ASP A 9 4.95 -2.32 -11.08
C ASP A 9 6.27 -3.04 -10.76
N ASP A 10 7.40 -2.33 -10.77
CA ASP A 10 8.69 -2.88 -10.32
C ASP A 10 8.66 -3.24 -8.82
N SER A 11 8.13 -2.35 -7.98
CA SER A 11 8.02 -2.57 -6.53
C SER A 11 7.14 -3.77 -6.20
N LYS A 12 6.08 -4.01 -6.98
CA LYS A 12 5.20 -5.17 -6.84
C LYS A 12 5.99 -6.48 -6.93
N ILE A 13 6.89 -6.59 -7.91
CA ILE A 13 7.72 -7.78 -8.12
C ILE A 13 8.79 -7.90 -7.04
N ILE A 14 9.48 -6.80 -6.71
CA ILE A 14 10.55 -6.79 -5.71
C ILE A 14 10.03 -7.20 -4.32
N LEU A 15 8.85 -6.72 -3.95
CA LEU A 15 8.22 -7.03 -2.66
C LEU A 15 7.41 -8.34 -2.68
N GLY A 16 7.24 -8.97 -3.85
CA GLY A 16 6.45 -10.19 -4.00
C GLY A 16 4.93 -9.99 -3.86
N PHE A 17 4.43 -8.76 -3.99
CA PHE A 17 2.99 -8.47 -3.84
C PHE A 17 2.14 -9.03 -5.00
N ASP A 18 2.75 -9.57 -6.04
CA ASP A 18 2.10 -10.33 -7.11
C ASP A 18 1.90 -11.81 -6.79
N GLN A 19 2.54 -12.32 -5.72
CA GLN A 19 2.44 -13.72 -5.33
C GLN A 19 1.11 -14.01 -4.62
N THR A 20 0.73 -15.30 -4.62
CA THR A 20 -0.40 -15.78 -3.82
C THR A 20 0.12 -16.44 -2.56
N GLU A 21 -0.17 -15.86 -1.41
CA GLU A 21 0.26 -16.36 -0.11
C GLU A 21 -0.95 -16.74 0.76
N PRO A 22 -0.95 -17.93 1.41
CA PRO A 22 -2.03 -18.32 2.29
C PRO A 22 -2.24 -17.33 3.42
N ASN A 23 -3.49 -16.92 3.63
CA ASN A 23 -3.91 -15.98 4.69
C ASN A 23 -3.37 -14.54 4.54
N ILE A 24 -2.84 -14.16 3.38
CA ILE A 24 -2.40 -12.80 3.10
C ILE A 24 -3.27 -12.19 1.99
N GLN A 25 -3.73 -10.96 2.19
CA GLN A 25 -4.28 -10.13 1.12
C GLN A 25 -3.20 -9.15 0.69
N GLN A 26 -2.63 -9.34 -0.50
CA GLN A 26 -1.57 -8.47 -1.04
C GLN A 26 -1.84 -8.01 -2.46
N GLY A 27 -1.16 -6.95 -2.89
CA GLY A 27 -1.28 -6.41 -4.24
C GLY A 27 -0.82 -4.97 -4.35
N THR A 28 -0.89 -4.46 -5.57
CA THR A 28 -0.67 -3.05 -5.92
C THR A 28 -1.79 -2.54 -6.81
N GLY A 29 -2.05 -1.23 -6.82
CA GLY A 29 -2.87 -0.59 -7.83
C GLY A 29 -3.70 0.62 -7.36
N GLN A 30 -4.05 1.47 -8.32
CA GLN A 30 -4.69 2.78 -8.08
C GLN A 30 -6.22 2.76 -7.96
N ILE A 31 -6.86 1.60 -8.12
CA ILE A 31 -8.34 1.49 -8.12
C ILE A 31 -8.86 0.88 -6.82
N THR A 32 -8.05 0.04 -6.17
CA THR A 32 -8.47 -0.71 -4.98
C THR A 32 -8.50 0.19 -3.75
N THR A 33 -9.69 0.38 -3.18
CA THR A 33 -9.85 1.15 -1.95
C THR A 33 -9.62 0.28 -0.72
N PHE A 34 -9.24 0.93 0.38
CA PHE A 34 -9.21 0.29 1.70
C PHE A 34 -10.54 -0.40 2.06
N ASN A 35 -11.69 0.14 1.64
CA ASN A 35 -12.99 -0.52 1.80
C ASN A 35 -13.06 -1.90 1.15
N ARG A 36 -12.48 -2.06 -0.05
CA ARG A 36 -12.35 -3.38 -0.72
C ARG A 36 -11.35 -4.30 -0.02
N LEU A 37 -10.41 -3.73 0.73
CA LEU A 37 -9.42 -4.43 1.56
C LEU A 37 -9.93 -4.73 2.99
N GLY A 38 -11.23 -4.56 3.24
CA GLY A 38 -11.88 -4.88 4.50
C GLY A 38 -11.92 -3.76 5.53
N PHE A 39 -11.52 -2.54 5.17
CA PHE A 39 -11.61 -1.34 6.03
C PHE A 39 -12.90 -0.58 5.71
N LYS A 40 -14.01 -1.04 6.27
CA LYS A 40 -15.36 -0.56 5.94
C LYS A 40 -15.47 0.97 5.99
N GLY A 41 -15.98 1.55 4.90
CA GLY A 41 -16.26 2.98 4.78
C GLY A 41 -15.06 3.86 4.40
N ILE A 42 -13.88 3.28 4.14
CA ILE A 42 -12.67 4.04 3.82
C ILE A 42 -12.38 3.99 2.31
N ASN A 43 -12.51 5.15 1.65
CA ASN A 43 -12.39 5.27 0.19
C ASN A 43 -10.98 5.61 -0.31
N ASP A 44 -10.05 5.87 0.61
CA ASP A 44 -8.62 6.01 0.31
C ASP A 44 -8.08 4.77 -0.40
N LYS A 45 -7.05 4.97 -1.22
CA LYS A 45 -6.43 3.94 -2.06
C LYS A 45 -4.93 3.99 -1.81
N PRO A 46 -4.31 2.90 -1.32
CA PRO A 46 -2.86 2.81 -1.27
C PRO A 46 -2.32 2.36 -2.64
N ASP A 47 -1.06 2.67 -2.94
CA ASP A 47 -0.41 2.13 -4.13
C ASP A 47 -0.14 0.62 -4.02
N GLY A 48 0.10 0.13 -2.80
CA GLY A 48 0.21 -1.30 -2.53
C GLY A 48 -0.04 -1.67 -1.07
N TRP A 49 -0.31 -2.96 -0.86
CA TRP A 49 -0.67 -3.49 0.45
C TRP A 49 -0.16 -4.92 0.61
N TYR A 50 0.16 -5.26 1.86
CA TYR A 50 0.37 -6.63 2.35
C TYR A 50 -0.36 -6.72 3.69
N PHE A 51 -1.51 -7.39 3.70
CA PHE A 51 -2.43 -7.43 4.84
C PHE A 51 -2.66 -8.87 5.30
N PRO A 52 -1.96 -9.32 6.36
CA PRO A 52 -2.16 -10.66 6.90
C PRO A 52 -3.53 -10.79 7.57
N LYS A 53 -4.02 -12.03 7.67
CA LYS A 53 -5.25 -12.35 8.40
C LYS A 53 -5.08 -12.17 9.91
N GLY A 54 -3.92 -12.52 10.46
CA GLY A 54 -3.61 -12.35 11.88
C GLY A 54 -3.33 -10.90 12.23
N LYS A 55 -3.89 -10.43 13.34
CA LYS A 55 -3.71 -9.05 13.81
C LYS A 55 -2.33 -8.77 14.42
N ASN A 56 -1.63 -9.82 14.83
CA ASN A 56 -0.30 -9.75 15.44
C ASN A 56 0.82 -9.93 14.41
N GLU A 57 0.47 -10.03 13.13
CA GLU A 57 1.41 -10.18 12.02
C GLU A 57 1.73 -8.82 11.40
N ILE A 58 2.82 -8.76 10.62
CA ILE A 58 3.28 -7.52 10.00
C ILE A 58 2.40 -7.18 8.80
N ALA A 59 1.76 -6.01 8.85
CA ALA A 59 1.08 -5.40 7.72
C ALA A 59 1.97 -4.35 7.06
N ILE A 60 1.96 -4.28 5.73
CA ILE A 60 2.74 -3.30 4.93
C ILE A 60 1.78 -2.46 4.09
N VAL A 61 2.08 -1.17 4.01
CA VAL A 61 1.48 -0.21 3.07
C VAL A 61 2.61 0.33 2.21
N LEU A 62 2.40 0.35 0.90
CA LEU A 62 3.33 0.89 -0.08
C LEU A 62 2.74 2.16 -0.69
N GLU A 63 3.57 3.20 -0.74
CA GLU A 63 3.36 4.42 -1.52
C GLU A 63 4.55 4.59 -2.46
N THR A 64 4.27 4.90 -3.72
CA THR A 64 5.28 5.07 -4.76
C THR A 64 5.18 6.45 -5.39
N LYS A 65 6.30 6.94 -5.93
CA LYS A 65 6.35 8.18 -6.70
C LYS A 65 7.26 7.96 -7.90
N SER A 66 7.10 8.80 -8.92
CA SER A 66 8.01 8.78 -10.08
C SER A 66 9.43 9.14 -9.66
N GLU A 67 10.43 8.72 -10.43
CA GLU A 67 11.84 9.05 -10.16
C GLU A 67 12.16 10.56 -10.25
N ALA A 68 11.22 11.37 -10.75
CA ALA A 68 11.33 12.82 -10.81
C ALA A 68 11.01 13.51 -9.48
N GLU A 69 10.22 12.85 -8.63
CA GLU A 69 9.67 13.43 -7.42
C GLU A 69 10.66 13.31 -6.27
N ASP A 70 10.75 14.37 -5.46
CA ASP A 70 11.45 14.30 -4.18
C ASP A 70 10.56 13.62 -3.14
N LEU A 71 11.01 12.51 -2.56
CA LEU A 71 10.27 11.75 -1.56
C LEU A 71 10.14 12.50 -0.22
N GLN A 72 10.95 13.55 0.02
CA GLN A 72 10.87 14.34 1.24
C GLN A 72 9.80 15.43 1.22
N VAL A 73 9.01 15.53 0.15
CA VAL A 73 7.89 16.48 0.13
C VAL A 73 6.81 16.03 1.14
N ASP A 74 6.46 16.93 2.06
CA ASP A 74 5.55 16.66 3.18
C ASP A 74 4.24 15.98 2.76
N LYS A 75 3.66 16.38 1.61
CA LYS A 75 2.41 15.80 1.11
C LYS A 75 2.50 14.28 0.88
N TRP A 76 3.65 13.77 0.44
CA TRP A 76 3.87 12.33 0.21
C TRP A 76 4.06 11.58 1.53
N VAL A 77 4.76 12.19 2.48
CA VAL A 77 4.94 11.65 3.82
C VAL A 77 3.60 11.59 4.57
N ASP A 78 2.77 12.63 4.44
CA ASP A 78 1.45 12.71 5.05
C ASP A 78 0.47 11.70 4.45
N GLU A 79 0.53 11.47 3.14
CA GLU A 79 -0.23 10.42 2.46
C GLU A 79 0.13 9.02 3.01
N LEU A 80 1.42 8.71 3.11
CA LEU A 80 1.88 7.44 3.70
C LEU A 80 1.42 7.30 5.16
N ARG A 81 1.56 8.36 5.98
CA ARG A 81 1.10 8.36 7.38
C ARG A 81 -0.41 8.17 7.52
N LYS A 82 -1.20 8.80 6.64
CA LYS A 82 -2.65 8.61 6.57
C LYS A 82 -2.99 7.14 6.30
N ASN A 83 -2.35 6.54 5.30
CA ASN A 83 -2.62 5.15 4.91
C ASN A 83 -2.16 4.15 6.00
N ILE A 84 -1.04 4.40 6.68
CA ILE A 84 -0.62 3.66 7.88
C ILE A 84 -1.66 3.77 9.01
N THR A 85 -2.18 4.98 9.26
CA THR A 85 -3.20 5.21 10.31
C THR A 85 -4.49 4.46 10.01
N ILE A 86 -4.86 4.36 8.74
CA ILE A 86 -5.98 3.53 8.30
C ILE A 86 -5.70 2.05 8.58
N ALA A 87 -4.54 1.54 8.17
CA ALA A 87 -4.16 0.14 8.38
C ALA A 87 -4.17 -0.23 9.87
N LYS A 88 -3.67 0.65 10.75
CA LYS A 88 -3.67 0.47 12.20
C LYS A 88 -5.05 0.20 12.80
N LYS A 89 -6.15 0.68 12.21
CA LYS A 89 -7.51 0.41 12.70
C LYS A 89 -7.86 -1.10 12.76
N LYS A 90 -7.14 -1.94 12.02
CA LYS A 90 -7.35 -3.40 11.97
C LYS A 90 -6.30 -4.19 12.77
N TYR A 91 -5.08 -3.65 12.86
CA TYR A 91 -3.88 -4.32 13.40
C TYR A 91 -3.36 -3.71 14.72
N SER A 92 -4.08 -2.77 15.32
CA SER A 92 -3.76 -2.14 16.61
C SER A 92 -4.98 -2.07 17.51
#